data_AF-A0A2H1WGZ0-F1
#
_entry.id   AF-A0A2H1WGZ0-F1
#
_cell.length_a   1.000
_cell.length_b   1.000
_cell.length_c   1.000
_cell.angle_alpha   90.00
_cell.angle_beta   90.00
_cell.angle_gamma   90.00
#
_symmetry.space_group_name_H-M   'P 1'
#
loop_
_entity.id
_entity.type
_entity.pdbx_description
1 polymer ?
#
loop_
_entity_poly.entity_id
_entity_poly.type
_entity_poly.pdbx_seq_one_letter_code
_entity_poly.pdbx_strand_id
1 'polypeptide(L)'
;VHPLACSVCRRGSLTGFRYRCTRCANYTLCQDCFWRGRVSATHTNEHEVKEYAAYKSPSKQIGATLRKSFRCVPERARAQLPRYPDQPERTLNLSHI
;
A
#
# COMPACT_ATOMS: atom_id res chain seq x y z
N VAL A 1 -4.35 4.51 -14.67
CA VAL A 1 -5.75 4.94 -14.88
C VAL A 1 -6.52 4.76 -13.59
N HIS A 2 -7.25 5.78 -13.14
CA HIS A 2 -8.15 5.70 -11.99
C HIS A 2 -9.61 5.69 -12.48
N PRO A 3 -10.43 4.69 -12.10
CA PRO A 3 -11.82 4.57 -12.53
C PRO A 3 -12.73 5.49 -11.69
N LEU A 4 -12.56 6.80 -11.84
CA LEU A 4 -13.35 7.80 -11.14
C LEU A 4 -13.45 9.08 -11.98
N ALA A 5 -14.49 9.88 -11.70
CA ALA A 5 -14.74 11.11 -12.41
C ALA A 5 -13.97 12.30 -11.80
N CYS A 6 -13.47 13.19 -12.66
CA CYS A 6 -12.99 14.51 -12.22
C CYS A 6 -14.17 15.36 -11.71
N SER A 7 -14.03 15.99 -10.54
CA SER A 7 -15.06 16.87 -9.96
C SER A 7 -15.32 18.14 -10.78
N VAL A 8 -14.38 18.55 -11.64
CA VAL A 8 -14.50 19.76 -12.47
C VAL A 8 -14.92 19.43 -13.90
N CYS A 9 -14.10 18.70 -14.65
CA CYS A 9 -14.38 18.42 -16.07
C CYS A 9 -15.29 17.19 -16.29
N ARG A 10 -15.64 16.45 -15.23
CA ARG A 10 -16.53 15.26 -15.27
C ARG A 10 -16.09 14.10 -16.17
N ARG A 11 -14.84 14.11 -16.67
CA ARG A 11 -14.28 12.96 -17.39
C ARG A 11 -14.29 11.73 -16.47
N GLY A 12 -14.95 10.64 -16.90
CA GLY A 12 -15.22 9.45 -16.08
C GLY A 12 -14.03 8.53 -15.79
N SER A 13 -12.85 8.85 -16.31
CA SER A 13 -11.62 8.09 -16.08
C SER A 13 -10.43 9.03 -16.06
N LEU A 14 -9.66 8.99 -14.97
CA LEU A 14 -8.45 9.80 -14.83
C LEU A 14 -7.25 9.04 -15.38
N THR A 15 -6.68 9.59 -16.44
CA THR A 15 -5.38 9.20 -16.97
C THR A 15 -4.28 9.99 -16.26
N GLY A 16 -3.12 9.38 -16.04
CA GLY A 16 -2.01 10.01 -15.30
C GLY A 16 -2.30 10.11 -13.80
N PHE A 17 -1.90 11.24 -13.20
CA PHE A 17 -2.05 11.50 -11.77
C PHE A 17 -3.48 11.86 -11.37
N ARG A 18 -3.88 11.36 -10.20
CA ARG A 18 -5.10 11.75 -9.50
C ARG A 18 -4.75 12.71 -8.35
N TYR A 19 -5.43 13.84 -8.27
CA TYR A 19 -5.27 14.81 -7.18
C TYR A 19 -6.52 14.82 -6.29
N ARG A 20 -6.41 14.40 -5.03
CA ARG A 20 -7.52 14.43 -4.06
C ARG A 20 -7.32 15.55 -3.07
N CYS A 21 -8.30 16.43 -2.93
CA CYS A 21 -8.30 17.46 -1.89
C CYS A 21 -8.30 16.83 -0.49
N THR A 22 -7.50 17.37 0.44
CA THR A 22 -7.45 16.89 1.83
C THR A 22 -8.59 17.47 2.68
N ARG A 23 -9.17 18.60 2.27
CA ARG A 23 -10.24 19.28 3.00
C ARG A 23 -11.64 19.03 2.45
N CYS A 24 -11.79 18.95 1.13
CA CYS A 24 -13.10 18.74 0.50
C CYS A 24 -13.46 17.26 0.46
N ALA A 25 -14.70 16.94 0.84
CA ALA A 25 -15.21 15.57 0.77
C ALA A 25 -15.31 15.08 -0.68
N ASN A 26 -14.65 13.95 -0.97
CA ASN A 26 -14.67 13.27 -2.27
C ASN A 26 -14.29 14.14 -3.48
N TYR A 27 -13.59 15.24 -3.26
CA TYR A 27 -13.16 16.13 -4.34
C TYR A 27 -11.89 15.63 -5.00
N THR A 28 -11.99 15.32 -6.29
CA THR A 28 -10.87 14.75 -7.04
C THR A 28 -10.70 15.46 -8.38
N LEU A 29 -9.49 15.91 -8.67
CA LEU A 29 -9.12 16.56 -9.92
C LEU A 29 -8.34 15.58 -10.81
N CYS A 30 -8.55 15.72 -12.12
CA CYS A 30 -7.64 15.19 -13.11
C CYS A 30 -6.37 16.03 -13.17
N GLN A 31 -5.30 15.46 -13.73
CA GLN A 31 -4.03 16.15 -13.94
C GLN A 31 -4.18 17.49 -14.67
N ASP A 32 -4.94 17.55 -15.77
CA ASP A 32 -5.16 18.80 -16.50
C ASP A 32 -5.89 19.87 -15.68
N CYS A 33 -6.88 19.49 -14.88
CA CYS A 33 -7.63 20.45 -14.07
C CYS A 33 -6.76 21.00 -12.94
N PHE A 34 -5.94 20.14 -12.32
CA PHE A 34 -5.01 20.55 -11.28
C PHE A 34 -3.94 21.52 -11.84
N TRP A 35 -3.26 21.14 -12.93
CA TRP A 35 -2.20 21.99 -13.51
C TRP A 35 -2.71 23.31 -14.08
N ARG A 36 -3.95 23.35 -14.59
CA ARG A 36 -4.58 24.57 -15.08
C ARG A 36 -5.29 25.37 -13.98
N GLY A 37 -5.22 24.94 -12.72
CA GLY A 37 -5.86 25.61 -11.58
C GLY A 37 -7.39 25.69 -11.68
N ARG A 38 -8.03 24.76 -12.39
CA ARG A 38 -9.49 24.75 -12.57
C ARG A 38 -10.15 24.21 -11.31
N VAL A 39 -11.09 24.98 -10.78
CA VAL A 39 -11.84 24.65 -9.56
C VAL A 39 -13.35 24.80 -9.77
N SER A 40 -14.13 24.30 -8.81
CA SER A 40 -15.58 24.50 -8.74
C SER A 40 -15.93 25.21 -7.42
N ALA A 41 -17.16 25.71 -7.26
CA ALA A 41 -17.56 26.53 -6.11
C ALA A 41 -17.20 25.97 -4.71
N THR A 42 -17.12 24.64 -4.53
CA THR A 42 -16.82 23.98 -3.26
C THR A 42 -15.33 23.77 -2.95
N HIS A 43 -14.43 24.21 -3.84
CA HIS A 43 -12.98 24.02 -3.73
C HIS A 43 -12.24 25.27 -4.22
N THR A 44 -11.13 25.60 -3.54
CA THR A 44 -10.22 26.67 -3.94
C THR A 44 -8.80 26.13 -4.08
N ASN A 45 -7.93 26.82 -4.82
CA ASN A 45 -6.56 26.37 -5.07
C ASN A 45 -5.66 26.42 -3.81
N GLU A 46 -6.11 27.11 -2.74
CA GLU A 46 -5.43 27.15 -1.44
C GLU A 46 -5.63 25.84 -0.65
N HIS A 47 -6.61 25.01 -1.00
CA HIS A 47 -6.76 23.71 -0.37
C HIS A 47 -5.64 22.76 -0.81
N GLU A 48 -4.93 22.20 0.17
CA GLU A 48 -3.93 21.17 -0.07
C GLU A 48 -4.54 19.95 -0.78
N VAL A 49 -3.82 19.44 -1.78
CA VAL A 49 -4.20 18.23 -2.52
C VAL A 49 -3.10 17.17 -2.40
N LYS A 50 -3.51 15.90 -2.36
CA LYS A 50 -2.61 14.75 -2.41
C LYS A 50 -2.61 14.13 -3.80
N GLU A 51 -1.41 13.84 -4.30
CA GLU A 51 -1.20 13.14 -5.56
C GLU A 51 -1.22 11.62 -5.37
N TYR A 52 -1.83 10.92 -6.33
CA TYR A 52 -1.82 9.47 -6.42
C TYR A 52 -1.44 9.06 -7.84
N ALA A 53 -0.26 8.46 -8.01
CA ALA A 53 0.25 7.98 -9.30
C ALA A 53 -0.37 6.67 -9.78
N ALA A 54 -0.84 5.84 -8.84
CA ALA A 54 -1.32 4.50 -9.14
C ALA A 54 -2.70 4.27 -8.51
N TYR A 55 -3.59 3.62 -9.28
CA TYR A 55 -4.83 3.11 -8.75
C TYR A 55 -4.58 1.77 -8.05
N LYS A 56 -5.11 1.63 -6.83
CA LYS A 56 -5.17 0.38 -6.09
C LYS A 56 -6.64 0.07 -5.85
N SER A 57 -7.06 -1.16 -6.13
CA SER A 57 -8.41 -1.59 -5.79
C SER A 57 -8.61 -1.57 -4.27
N PRO A 58 -9.84 -1.38 -3.77
CA PRO A 58 -10.12 -1.38 -2.34
C PRO A 58 -9.53 -2.60 -1.61
N SER A 59 -9.69 -3.80 -2.17
CA SER A 59 -9.14 -5.05 -1.60
C SER A 59 -7.61 -5.04 -1.50
N LYS A 60 -6.91 -4.53 -2.54
CA LYS A 60 -5.44 -4.40 -2.52
C LYS A 60 -4.97 -3.32 -1.54
N GLN A 61 -5.74 -2.26 -1.35
CA GLN A 61 -5.42 -1.21 -0.38
C GLN A 61 -5.52 -1.74 1.06
N ILE A 62 -6.60 -2.44 1.40
CA ILE A 62 -6.79 -3.06 2.73
C ILE A 62 -5.66 -4.05 3.01
N GLY A 63 -5.36 -4.95 2.08
CA GLY A 63 -4.26 -5.91 2.24
C GLY A 63 -2.88 -5.25 2.42
N ALA A 64 -2.62 -4.15 1.71
CA ALA A 64 -1.37 -3.40 1.86
C ALA A 64 -1.26 -2.70 3.23
N THR A 65 -2.36 -2.10 3.71
CA THR A 65 -2.41 -1.46 5.03
C THR A 65 -2.22 -2.50 6.13
N LEU A 66 -2.91 -3.64 6.04
CA LEU A 66 -2.81 -4.72 7.02
C LEU A 66 -1.38 -5.28 7.12
N ARG A 67 -0.76 -5.55 5.97
CA ARG A 67 0.65 -5.99 5.92
C ARG A 67 1.60 -5.00 6.58
N LYS A 68 1.38 -3.69 6.39
CA LYS A 68 2.19 -2.64 7.02
C LYS A 68 1.98 -2.61 8.53
N SER A 69 0.74 -2.74 9.01
CA SER A 69 0.44 -2.78 10.44
C SER A 69 1.08 -3.98 11.16
N PHE A 70 1.23 -5.12 10.49
CA PHE A 70 1.89 -6.30 11.06
C PHE A 70 3.42 -6.31 10.95
N ARG A 71 4.05 -5.28 10.36
CA ARG A 71 5.52 -5.17 10.29
C ARG A 71 6.18 -4.79 11.63
N CYS A 72 5.41 -4.26 12.58
CA CYS A 72 5.90 -3.91 13.92
C CYS A 72 5.83 -5.09 14.90
N VAL A 73 5.38 -6.27 14.45
CA VAL A 73 5.64 -7.51 15.18
C VAL A 73 7.11 -7.83 14.88
N PRO A 74 8.01 -7.85 15.88
CA PRO A 74 9.34 -8.36 15.63
C PRO A 74 9.15 -9.72 14.98
N GLU A 75 9.79 -9.95 13.84
CA GLU A 75 10.01 -11.30 13.33
C GLU A 75 10.55 -12.04 14.55
N ARG A 76 9.73 -12.88 15.21
CA ARG A 76 10.17 -13.66 16.37
C ARG A 76 11.50 -14.21 15.91
N ALA A 77 12.61 -13.73 16.49
CA ALA A 77 13.94 -14.14 16.10
C ALA A 77 13.82 -15.64 15.95
N ARG A 78 13.90 -16.15 14.71
CA ARG A 78 13.56 -17.55 14.43
C ARG A 78 14.28 -18.32 15.50
N ALA A 79 13.55 -18.82 16.50
CA ALA A 79 14.20 -19.43 17.63
C ALA A 79 15.00 -20.53 16.96
N GLN A 80 16.33 -20.43 17.02
CA GLN A 80 17.20 -21.42 16.42
C GLN A 80 16.94 -22.66 17.26
N LEU A 81 15.89 -23.39 16.90
CA LEU A 81 15.55 -24.67 17.52
C LEU A 81 16.83 -25.49 17.39
N PRO A 82 17.34 -26.09 18.47
CA PRO A 82 18.53 -26.92 18.42
C PRO A 82 18.36 -27.91 17.28
N ARG A 83 19.19 -27.78 16.24
CA ARG A 83 19.10 -28.67 15.08
C ARG A 83 19.71 -30.00 15.51
N TYR A 84 18.85 -30.94 15.87
CA TYR A 84 19.28 -32.31 16.09
C TYR A 84 19.73 -32.89 14.74
N PRO A 85 20.85 -33.63 14.68
CA PRO A 85 21.29 -34.28 13.45
C PRO A 85 20.22 -35.27 12.96
N ASP A 86 20.02 -35.35 11.64
CA ASP A 86 19.02 -36.23 11.01
C ASP A 86 19.29 -37.73 11.27
N GLN A 87 20.46 -38.09 11.79
CA GLN A 87 20.81 -39.45 12.19
C GLN A 87 21.40 -39.49 13.61
N PRO A 88 21.00 -40.47 14.43
CA PRO A 88 21.61 -40.69 15.74
C PRO A 88 23.07 -41.12 15.58
N GLU A 89 23.92 -40.75 16.55
CA GLU A 89 25.30 -41.21 16.59
C GLU A 89 25.34 -42.75 16.65
N ARG A 90 26.28 -43.33 15.91
CA ARG A 90 26.47 -44.78 15.88
C ARG A 90 26.87 -45.24 17.27
N THR A 91 26.19 -46.27 17.77
CA THR A 91 26.49 -46.83 19.09
C THR A 91 27.93 -47.35 19.13
N LEU A 92 28.61 -47.11 20.24
CA LEU A 92 29.98 -47.58 20.44
C LEU A 92 30.01 -49.11 20.33
N ASN A 93 30.93 -49.66 19.53
CA ASN A 93 31.02 -51.08 19.34
C ASN A 93 31.96 -51.68 20.40
N LEU A 94 31.40 -52.40 21.37
CA LEU A 94 32.13 -53.04 22.46
C LEU A 94 32.56 -54.48 22.09
N SER A 95 32.82 -54.79 20.81
CA SER A 95 33.19 -56.16 20.40
C SER A 95 34.51 -56.65 20.99
N HIS A 96 35.36 -55.75 21.51
CA HIS A 96 36.66 -56.07 22.09
C HIS A 96 36.76 -55.68 23.58
N ILE A 97 35.63 -55.68 24.28
CA ILE A 97 35.55 -55.63 25.75
C ILE A 97 34.90 -56.93 26.20
#